data_AF-A0A2J5HI73-F1
#
_entry.id   AF-A0A2J5HI73-F1
#
_cell.length_a   1.000
_cell.length_b   1.000
_cell.length_c   1.000
_cell.angle_alpha   90.00
_cell.angle_beta   90.00
_cell.angle_gamma   90.00
#
_symmetry.space_group_name_H-M   'P 1'
#
loop_
_entity.id
_entity.type
_entity.pdbx_description
1 polymer ?
#
loop_
_entity_poly.entity_id
_entity_poly.type
_entity_poly.pdbx_seq_one_letter_code
_entity_poly.pdbx_strand_id
1 'polypeptide(L)'
;MTSLDQTMERDQMPGTIQPSRPRSSPIAIVGMAARLPGGVNSLSKFWEFLMEKKDGVCEVPGTRYNIDGFYHESLPYSVRSRRGYFLDEDLAMADPSFLPVHKQESSREPGNIDPQQRLLLEVVWKCLENAGQSHNYQGRNIGCYTGTFGGDWAELASKDHQQETRLYVSTTGDFSLSSWLAWNLDLRGPTMTIETGCLSAMAGVHEACLSLQAGDCEAAIVAGTSLIFFPTLQSHVQDAGAISTSGICKTFDAAADGYGRGEALNAILLTRLDDAIADRDCIRAIIRASTINNDGRTPHISAPSVEGQEQLIRKSYAKAEIEDVDRTGFFECHGTGTVAGDTTEAAAVARVFRRGIYLGSIKPNFGHSEGASGITSLIKVALALENKIIPPNVHFRTPNPKIPFQEANLVVPVEPTPWPAGKDERASVNNFGLGGTNVHIMQFFEAQGFKLLREHDVILGLRSQLQPCTMSQPSQSMVARHQLLVGLMSPKKSLENHNDPRFHILSNMHTDDDGPNHGQLDDAGINQFLLQGDADPSLLEQPSAEEFLIVQLGSKMSPTKADNLVALKQLPIDSLAAVEMRAWARRRLGVDASPAEVAAAETVQGFALLAIRALRARHNQITDSS
;
A
#
# COMPACT_ATOMS: atom_id res chain seq x y z
N MET A 1 36.10 -52.17 42.04
CA MET A 1 34.68 -52.22 42.47
C MET A 1 34.12 -50.84 42.18
N THR A 2 33.71 -50.57 40.92
CA THR A 2 32.30 -50.62 40.43
C THR A 2 31.40 -49.70 41.24
N SER A 3 30.60 -48.77 40.71
CA SER A 3 30.25 -48.26 39.38
C SER A 3 29.18 -47.18 39.68
N LEU A 4 29.01 -46.06 38.99
CA LEU A 4 28.28 -45.97 37.72
C LEU A 4 28.27 -44.50 37.27
N ASP A 5 28.73 -44.31 36.03
CA ASP A 5 28.41 -43.19 35.16
C ASP A 5 26.90 -43.08 34.89
N GLN A 6 26.44 -41.86 34.63
CA GLN A 6 25.64 -41.50 33.45
C GLN A 6 25.37 -39.98 33.44
N THR A 7 26.21 -39.23 32.75
CA THR A 7 25.79 -37.93 32.17
C THR A 7 25.90 -38.06 30.66
N MET A 8 24.74 -37.96 30.01
CA MET A 8 24.61 -38.02 28.56
C MET A 8 25.28 -36.80 27.93
N GLU A 9 26.29 -37.05 27.12
CA GLU A 9 26.79 -36.13 26.10
C GLU A 9 25.62 -35.75 25.17
N ARG A 10 25.32 -34.45 25.09
CA ARG A 10 24.67 -33.87 23.92
C ARG A 10 25.74 -33.12 23.15
N ASP A 11 26.12 -33.69 22.02
CA ASP A 11 26.78 -32.99 20.91
C ASP A 11 25.99 -31.72 20.57
N GLN A 12 26.50 -30.56 21.02
CA GLN A 12 26.24 -29.29 20.37
C GLN A 12 27.43 -28.99 19.48
N MET A 13 27.29 -29.28 18.19
CA MET A 13 28.19 -28.72 17.19
C MET A 13 28.15 -27.19 17.33
N PRO A 14 29.31 -26.50 17.42
CA PRO A 14 29.33 -25.05 17.39
C PRO A 14 28.75 -24.60 16.05
N GLY A 15 27.67 -23.83 16.12
CA GLY A 15 27.02 -23.25 14.96
C GLY A 15 28.06 -22.59 14.07
N THR A 16 28.06 -22.97 12.79
CA THR A 16 28.82 -22.33 11.73
C THR A 16 28.66 -20.82 11.88
N ILE A 17 29.74 -20.16 12.31
CA ILE A 17 29.87 -18.71 12.27
C ILE A 17 29.71 -18.34 10.80
N GLN A 18 28.55 -17.80 10.42
CA GLN A 18 28.39 -17.25 9.08
C GLN A 18 29.52 -16.24 8.87
N PRO A 19 30.27 -16.31 7.75
CA PRO A 19 31.33 -15.35 7.49
C PRO A 19 30.75 -13.95 7.65
N SER A 20 31.43 -13.09 8.40
CA SER A 20 31.01 -11.70 8.61
C SER A 20 30.83 -11.04 7.25
N ARG A 21 29.57 -10.86 6.83
CA ARG A 21 29.22 -10.27 5.54
C ARG A 21 29.80 -8.85 5.47
N PRO A 22 30.33 -8.41 4.31
CA PRO A 22 30.93 -7.09 4.19
C PRO A 22 29.89 -6.01 4.51
N ARG A 23 30.20 -5.14 5.49
CA ARG A 23 29.33 -4.03 5.95
C ARG A 23 29.06 -2.95 4.88
N SER A 24 29.61 -3.11 3.67
CA SER A 24 29.62 -2.10 2.60
C SER A 24 28.70 -2.42 1.43
N SER A 25 27.87 -3.48 1.49
CA SER A 25 26.94 -3.80 0.40
C SER A 25 25.98 -2.62 0.17
N PRO A 26 25.87 -2.09 -1.06
CA PRO A 26 24.86 -1.10 -1.42
C PRO A 26 23.44 -1.63 -1.20
N ILE A 27 22.46 -0.74 -1.19
CA ILE A 27 21.06 -1.12 -1.01
C ILE A 27 20.34 -1.05 -2.35
N ALA A 28 19.67 -2.13 -2.75
CA ALA A 28 18.84 -2.18 -3.94
C ALA A 28 17.41 -1.74 -3.60
N ILE A 29 16.80 -0.94 -4.49
CA ILE A 29 15.36 -0.74 -4.55
C ILE A 29 14.82 -1.84 -5.46
N VAL A 30 13.99 -2.74 -4.92
CA VAL A 30 13.46 -3.89 -5.66
C VAL A 30 11.96 -3.79 -5.95
N GLY A 31 11.24 -2.94 -5.20
CA GLY A 31 9.82 -2.66 -5.42
C GLY A 31 9.51 -1.19 -5.21
N MET A 32 8.54 -0.66 -5.95
CA MET A 32 8.05 0.70 -5.81
C MET A 32 6.53 0.76 -6.07
N ALA A 33 5.83 1.61 -5.32
CA ALA A 33 4.45 1.98 -5.60
C ALA A 33 4.17 3.42 -5.17
N ALA A 34 3.25 4.08 -5.88
CA ALA A 34 2.83 5.43 -5.57
C ALA A 34 1.35 5.64 -5.95
N ARG A 35 0.65 6.40 -5.12
CA ARG A 35 -0.65 6.98 -5.38
C ARG A 35 -0.56 8.49 -5.16
N LEU A 36 -0.79 9.25 -6.22
CA LEU A 36 -0.54 10.68 -6.30
C LEU A 36 -1.72 11.41 -6.97
N PRO A 37 -1.85 12.74 -6.76
CA PRO A 37 -2.87 13.58 -7.39
C PRO A 37 -2.87 13.49 -8.92
N GLY A 38 -4.02 13.77 -9.54
CA GLY A 38 -4.17 13.73 -11.00
C GLY A 38 -4.38 12.32 -11.57
N GLY A 39 -4.97 11.42 -10.78
CA GLY A 39 -5.33 10.05 -11.17
C GLY A 39 -4.15 9.09 -11.27
N VAL A 40 -3.01 9.45 -10.69
CA VAL A 40 -1.79 8.64 -10.73
C VAL A 40 -1.86 7.54 -9.68
N ASN A 41 -2.12 6.31 -10.13
CA ASN A 41 -2.27 5.13 -9.27
C ASN A 41 -1.41 3.93 -9.71
N SER A 42 -0.46 4.15 -10.61
CA SER A 42 0.54 3.19 -11.07
C SER A 42 1.83 3.91 -11.50
N LEU A 43 2.96 3.18 -11.54
CA LEU A 43 4.23 3.74 -11.99
C LEU A 43 4.21 4.14 -13.48
N SER A 44 3.49 3.40 -14.32
CA SER A 44 3.29 3.74 -15.74
C SER A 44 2.63 5.10 -15.89
N LYS A 45 1.52 5.33 -15.16
CA LYS A 45 0.83 6.62 -15.16
C LYS A 45 1.66 7.74 -14.56
N PHE A 46 2.44 7.45 -13.50
CA PHE A 46 3.36 8.43 -12.93
C PHE A 46 4.37 8.88 -14.02
N TRP A 47 5.01 7.94 -14.70
CA TRP A 47 5.96 8.27 -15.76
C TRP A 47 5.32 9.06 -16.90
N GLU A 48 4.15 8.63 -17.39
CA GLU A 48 3.39 9.36 -18.42
C GLU A 48 3.06 10.78 -17.98
N PHE A 49 2.59 10.97 -16.75
CA PHE A 49 2.25 12.27 -16.18
C PHE A 49 3.42 13.25 -16.22
N LEU A 50 4.62 12.77 -15.89
CA LEU A 50 5.84 13.56 -15.94
C LEU A 50 6.24 13.92 -17.37
N MET A 51 6.22 12.95 -18.28
CA MET A 51 6.60 13.18 -19.68
C MET A 51 5.65 14.14 -20.39
N GLU A 52 4.37 14.09 -20.04
CA GLU A 52 3.33 14.99 -20.57
C GLU A 52 3.32 16.38 -19.89
N LYS A 53 4.25 16.65 -18.97
CA LYS A 53 4.37 17.93 -18.25
C LYS A 53 3.07 18.33 -17.54
N LYS A 54 2.37 17.34 -16.98
CA LYS A 54 1.11 17.59 -16.27
C LYS A 54 1.34 18.19 -14.88
N ASP A 55 0.30 18.87 -14.42
CA ASP A 55 0.19 19.51 -13.11
C ASP A 55 -1.07 18.96 -12.42
N GLY A 56 -0.91 18.42 -11.21
CA GLY A 56 -1.97 17.79 -10.44
C GLY A 56 -2.75 18.77 -9.55
N VAL A 57 -2.52 20.07 -9.67
CA VAL A 57 -3.21 21.08 -8.86
C VAL A 57 -4.71 21.07 -9.13
N CYS A 58 -5.50 21.13 -8.06
CA CYS A 58 -6.94 21.23 -8.10
C CYS A 58 -7.46 22.16 -6.98
N GLU A 59 -8.74 22.52 -7.04
CA GLU A 59 -9.42 23.18 -5.93
C GLU A 59 -9.55 22.22 -4.74
N VAL A 60 -9.55 22.74 -3.51
CA VAL A 60 -9.82 21.95 -2.31
C VAL A 60 -11.14 21.20 -2.47
N PRO A 61 -11.15 19.86 -2.44
CA PRO A 61 -12.39 19.11 -2.59
C PRO A 61 -13.34 19.40 -1.44
N GLY A 62 -14.64 19.57 -1.74
CA GLY A 62 -15.67 19.78 -0.71
C GLY A 62 -15.82 18.60 0.25
N THR A 63 -15.28 17.44 -0.10
CA THR A 63 -15.19 16.24 0.76
C THR A 63 -14.07 16.33 1.80
N ARG A 64 -13.15 17.30 1.72
CA ARG A 64 -12.10 17.52 2.72
C ARG A 64 -12.59 18.49 3.79
N TYR A 65 -12.82 19.75 3.41
CA TYR A 65 -13.36 20.78 4.29
C TYR A 65 -13.99 21.92 3.48
N ASN A 66 -14.87 22.69 4.12
CA ASN A 66 -15.48 23.86 3.50
C ASN A 66 -14.48 25.03 3.43
N ILE A 67 -13.75 25.14 2.31
CA ILE A 67 -12.75 26.19 2.09
C ILE A 67 -13.29 27.62 2.26
N ASP A 68 -14.56 27.89 1.94
CA ASP A 68 -15.15 29.22 2.09
C ASP A 68 -15.20 29.70 3.54
N GLY A 69 -15.30 28.77 4.49
CA GLY A 69 -15.29 29.08 5.92
C GLY A 69 -13.91 29.47 6.47
N PHE A 70 -12.83 29.16 5.75
CA PHE A 70 -11.45 29.40 6.19
C PHE A 70 -10.69 30.37 5.29
N TYR A 71 -11.21 30.65 4.09
CA TYR A 71 -10.57 31.52 3.14
C TYR A 71 -10.71 33.00 3.53
N HIS A 72 -9.58 33.69 3.59
CA HIS A 72 -9.56 35.15 3.63
C HIS A 72 -8.26 35.67 3.03
N GLU A 73 -8.31 36.75 2.26
CA GLU A 73 -7.13 37.28 1.55
C GLU A 73 -6.03 37.77 2.49
N SER A 74 -6.40 38.46 3.58
CA SER A 74 -5.44 39.17 4.44
C SER A 74 -5.52 38.87 5.94
N LEU A 75 -6.49 38.10 6.43
CA LEU A 75 -6.56 37.84 7.87
C LEU A 75 -5.42 36.91 8.31
N PRO A 76 -4.85 37.11 9.52
CA PRO A 76 -3.96 36.15 10.13
C PRO A 76 -4.63 34.78 10.28
N TYR A 77 -3.84 33.71 10.15
CA TYR A 77 -4.28 32.32 10.31
C TYR A 77 -5.51 31.93 9.45
N SER A 78 -5.68 32.58 8.31
CA SER A 78 -6.66 32.21 7.29
C SER A 78 -6.00 31.44 6.14
N VAL A 79 -6.78 30.76 5.33
CA VAL A 79 -6.31 30.16 4.08
C VAL A 79 -6.37 31.22 2.95
N ARG A 80 -5.31 31.35 2.14
CA ARG A 80 -5.19 32.33 1.04
C ARG A 80 -5.10 31.67 -0.33
N SER A 81 -4.87 30.36 -0.39
CA SER A 81 -5.00 29.55 -1.59
C SER A 81 -6.19 28.59 -1.48
N ARG A 82 -7.07 28.63 -2.47
CA ARG A 82 -8.18 27.65 -2.62
C ARG A 82 -7.74 26.37 -3.33
N ARG A 83 -6.47 26.29 -3.71
CA ARG A 83 -5.88 25.20 -4.47
C ARG A 83 -4.82 24.45 -3.69
N GLY A 84 -4.68 23.18 -4.02
CA GLY A 84 -3.66 22.26 -3.54
C GLY A 84 -3.62 21.03 -4.45
N TYR A 85 -2.99 19.95 -4.00
CA TYR A 85 -2.88 18.73 -4.79
C TYR A 85 -3.51 17.59 -3.99
N PHE A 86 -4.69 17.14 -4.41
CA PHE A 86 -5.49 16.15 -3.67
C PHE A 86 -5.61 14.86 -4.47
N LEU A 87 -5.67 13.73 -3.77
CA LEU A 87 -6.01 12.46 -4.38
C LEU A 87 -7.45 12.51 -4.91
N ASP A 88 -7.64 12.00 -6.12
CA ASP A 88 -8.92 12.01 -6.83
C ASP A 88 -9.95 11.04 -6.22
N GLU A 89 -9.49 10.08 -5.41
CA GLU A 89 -10.33 9.04 -4.83
C GLU A 89 -11.06 9.50 -3.56
N ASP A 90 -12.18 8.81 -3.28
CA ASP A 90 -12.91 8.99 -2.03
C ASP A 90 -12.18 8.27 -0.88
N LEU A 91 -11.60 9.05 0.04
CA LEU A 91 -10.86 8.53 1.19
C LEU A 91 -11.75 7.78 2.20
N ALA A 92 -13.07 7.89 2.10
CA ALA A 92 -13.98 7.06 2.88
C ALA A 92 -13.95 5.60 2.41
N MET A 93 -13.69 5.37 1.12
CA MET A 93 -13.67 4.03 0.52
C MET A 93 -12.38 3.29 0.90
N ALA A 94 -12.51 2.00 1.14
CA ALA A 94 -11.38 1.08 1.26
C ALA A 94 -11.78 -0.26 0.64
N ASP A 95 -10.81 -0.96 0.07
CA ASP A 95 -11.04 -2.31 -0.40
C ASP A 95 -11.13 -3.27 0.82
N PRO A 96 -12.30 -3.89 1.07
CA PRO A 96 -12.50 -4.74 2.23
C PRO A 96 -11.62 -6.01 2.21
N SER A 97 -11.06 -6.39 1.06
CA SER A 97 -10.11 -7.51 0.97
C SER A 97 -8.78 -7.23 1.66
N PHE A 98 -8.42 -5.97 1.88
CA PHE A 98 -7.23 -5.56 2.63
C PHE A 98 -7.53 -5.32 4.11
N LEU A 99 -8.79 -5.32 4.53
CA LEU A 99 -9.14 -5.13 5.93
C LEU A 99 -8.95 -6.45 6.71
N PRO A 100 -8.54 -6.36 8.00
CA PRO A 100 -8.25 -7.55 8.77
C PRO A 100 -9.48 -8.43 8.94
N VAL A 101 -9.29 -9.74 8.76
CA VAL A 101 -10.34 -10.78 8.81
C VAL A 101 -10.91 -10.98 10.23
N HIS A 102 -10.32 -10.35 11.26
CA HIS A 102 -10.84 -10.41 12.62
C HIS A 102 -12.13 -9.59 12.77
N LYS A 103 -13.25 -10.29 12.54
CA LYS A 103 -14.65 -9.86 12.73
C LYS A 103 -14.98 -9.21 14.09
N GLN A 104 -14.07 -9.08 15.05
CA GLN A 104 -14.34 -8.35 16.30
C GLN A 104 -13.80 -6.91 16.32
N GLU A 105 -12.84 -6.59 15.45
CA GLU A 105 -12.24 -5.26 15.33
C GLU A 105 -12.65 -4.57 14.02
N SER A 106 -12.76 -5.28 12.89
CA SER A 106 -13.15 -4.70 11.59
C SER A 106 -14.66 -4.59 11.36
N SER A 107 -15.48 -5.41 12.03
CA SER A 107 -16.94 -5.44 11.81
C SER A 107 -17.72 -4.34 12.53
N ARG A 108 -17.06 -3.54 13.38
CA ARG A 108 -17.74 -2.52 14.16
C ARG A 108 -17.64 -1.14 13.55
N GLU A 109 -16.47 -0.64 13.11
CA GLU A 109 -16.38 0.77 12.70
C GLU A 109 -15.24 1.07 11.70
N PRO A 110 -15.36 0.68 10.40
CA PRO A 110 -14.37 1.02 9.37
C PRO A 110 -14.13 2.52 9.20
N GLY A 111 -15.12 3.35 9.57
CA GLY A 111 -15.08 4.81 9.44
C GLY A 111 -14.11 5.51 10.40
N ASN A 112 -13.68 4.83 11.47
CA ASN A 112 -12.83 5.43 12.52
C ASN A 112 -11.33 5.12 12.34
N ILE A 113 -10.97 4.28 11.36
CA ILE A 113 -9.57 4.02 11.01
C ILE A 113 -9.06 5.14 10.11
N ASP A 114 -7.94 5.78 10.49
CA ASP A 114 -7.26 6.79 9.66
C ASP A 114 -7.16 6.28 8.21
N PRO A 115 -7.72 7.01 7.22
CA PRO A 115 -7.58 6.63 5.82
C PRO A 115 -6.12 6.42 5.39
N GLN A 116 -5.15 7.10 6.01
CA GLN A 116 -3.73 6.86 5.78
C GLN A 116 -3.34 5.41 6.05
N GLN A 117 -3.80 4.81 7.15
CA GLN A 117 -3.46 3.41 7.50
C GLN A 117 -4.02 2.43 6.47
N ARG A 118 -5.28 2.62 6.05
CA ARG A 118 -5.97 1.73 5.11
C ARG A 118 -5.34 1.81 3.71
N LEU A 119 -5.16 3.02 3.20
CA LEU A 119 -4.64 3.22 1.85
C LEU A 119 -3.15 2.88 1.76
N LEU A 120 -2.39 3.06 2.83
CA LEU A 120 -0.96 2.70 2.84
C LEU A 120 -0.78 1.18 2.75
N LEU A 121 -1.69 0.38 3.31
CA LEU A 121 -1.67 -1.07 3.16
C LEU A 121 -1.83 -1.50 1.69
N GLU A 122 -2.77 -0.90 0.96
CA GLU A 122 -2.92 -1.14 -0.49
C GLU A 122 -1.66 -0.75 -1.28
N VAL A 123 -1.03 0.38 -0.93
CA VAL A 123 0.17 0.87 -1.62
C VAL A 123 1.38 -0.02 -1.32
N VAL A 124 1.55 -0.46 -0.07
CA VAL A 124 2.61 -1.42 0.30
C VAL A 124 2.39 -2.75 -0.39
N TRP A 125 1.14 -3.24 -0.48
CA TRP A 125 0.84 -4.44 -1.25
C TRP A 125 1.28 -4.32 -2.71
N LYS A 126 0.88 -3.24 -3.39
CA LYS A 126 1.32 -2.97 -4.78
C LYS A 126 2.84 -2.88 -4.92
N CYS A 127 3.53 -2.38 -3.89
CA CYS A 127 4.99 -2.35 -3.85
C CYS A 127 5.59 -3.77 -3.79
N LEU A 128 5.02 -4.65 -2.97
CA LEU A 128 5.42 -6.05 -2.89
C LEU A 128 5.13 -6.80 -4.20
N GLU A 129 3.96 -6.57 -4.81
CA GLU A 129 3.63 -7.11 -6.14
C GLU A 129 4.62 -6.63 -7.20
N ASN A 130 4.98 -5.33 -7.18
CA ASN A 130 5.97 -4.78 -8.10
C ASN A 130 7.36 -5.40 -7.92
N ALA A 131 7.72 -5.82 -6.71
CA ALA A 131 8.94 -6.56 -6.43
C ALA A 131 8.85 -8.05 -6.81
N GLY A 132 7.68 -8.55 -7.23
CA GLY A 132 7.45 -9.98 -7.47
C GLY A 132 7.31 -10.82 -6.19
N GLN A 133 7.11 -10.18 -5.04
CA GLN A 133 7.04 -10.82 -3.72
C GLN A 133 5.56 -11.04 -3.33
N SER A 134 4.92 -12.08 -3.86
CA SER A 134 3.46 -12.25 -3.71
C SER A 134 3.01 -12.76 -2.34
N HIS A 135 3.78 -13.63 -1.67
CA HIS A 135 3.38 -14.25 -0.38
C HIS A 135 4.55 -14.62 0.54
N ASN A 136 5.79 -14.31 0.16
CA ASN A 136 6.99 -14.69 0.90
C ASN A 136 7.46 -13.57 1.84
N TYR A 137 6.56 -13.03 2.66
CA TYR A 137 6.86 -11.95 3.64
C TYR A 137 6.35 -12.26 5.06
N GLN A 138 5.35 -13.14 5.19
CA GLN A 138 4.77 -13.48 6.49
C GLN A 138 5.78 -14.19 7.40
N GLY A 139 5.88 -13.73 8.64
CA GLY A 139 6.80 -14.23 9.66
C GLY A 139 8.28 -13.87 9.42
N ARG A 140 8.59 -13.14 8.35
CA ARG A 140 9.98 -12.82 7.97
C ARG A 140 10.52 -11.60 8.70
N ASN A 141 11.84 -11.51 8.79
CA ASN A 141 12.54 -10.41 9.45
C ASN A 141 12.63 -9.18 8.53
N ILE A 142 11.47 -8.62 8.17
CA ILE A 142 11.34 -7.45 7.31
C ILE A 142 11.06 -6.22 8.18
N GLY A 143 11.89 -5.19 8.05
CA GLY A 143 11.68 -3.91 8.73
C GLY A 143 10.56 -3.09 8.07
N CYS A 144 9.86 -2.26 8.85
CA CYS A 144 8.81 -1.36 8.40
C CYS A 144 9.04 0.06 8.93
N TYR A 145 9.34 0.99 8.03
CA TYR A 145 9.65 2.38 8.36
C TYR A 145 8.65 3.28 7.65
N THR A 146 7.76 3.93 8.41
CA THR A 146 6.72 4.78 7.82
C THR A 146 6.99 6.24 8.16
N GLY A 147 7.10 7.09 7.14
CA GLY A 147 7.19 8.53 7.30
C GLY A 147 5.84 9.21 7.17
N THR A 148 5.50 10.05 8.13
CA THR A 148 4.32 10.92 8.07
C THR A 148 4.68 12.34 8.52
N PHE A 149 3.83 13.29 8.19
CA PHE A 149 3.84 14.63 8.76
C PHE A 149 2.43 15.19 8.72
N GLY A 150 1.93 15.62 9.87
CA GLY A 150 0.57 16.10 10.04
C GLY A 150 -0.34 15.05 10.65
N GLY A 151 -0.97 15.41 11.77
CA GLY A 151 -1.91 14.58 12.53
C GLY A 151 -3.36 15.00 12.31
N ASP A 152 -3.72 15.38 11.08
CA ASP A 152 -5.03 15.94 10.73
C ASP A 152 -6.18 15.01 11.17
N TRP A 153 -6.01 13.69 11.03
CA TRP A 153 -7.02 12.71 11.45
C TRP A 153 -7.19 12.68 12.98
N ALA A 154 -6.09 12.66 13.73
CA ALA A 154 -6.15 12.74 15.19
C ALA A 154 -6.76 14.07 15.67
N GLU A 155 -6.46 15.18 14.99
CA GLU A 155 -7.09 16.48 15.25
C GLU A 155 -8.61 16.41 15.00
N LEU A 156 -9.03 15.83 13.89
CA LEU A 156 -10.45 15.67 13.53
C LEU A 156 -11.19 14.80 14.57
N ALA A 157 -10.64 13.64 14.88
CA ALA A 157 -11.17 12.70 15.88
C ALA A 157 -11.33 13.36 17.27
N SER A 158 -10.36 14.18 17.67
CA SER A 158 -10.41 14.88 18.96
C SER A 158 -11.56 15.88 19.12
N LYS A 159 -12.15 16.35 18.00
CA LYS A 159 -13.26 17.31 18.01
C LYS A 159 -14.61 16.69 18.36
N ASP A 160 -14.75 15.38 18.21
CA ASP A 160 -15.95 14.63 18.60
C ASP A 160 -15.59 13.35 19.38
N HIS A 161 -14.92 13.55 20.52
CA HIS A 161 -14.43 12.45 21.37
C HIS A 161 -15.51 11.42 21.78
N GLN A 162 -16.79 11.78 21.75
CA GLN A 162 -17.88 10.86 22.11
C GLN A 162 -18.21 9.84 21.02
N GLN A 163 -17.78 10.08 19.78
CA GLN A 163 -17.91 9.14 18.66
C GLN A 163 -16.73 8.16 18.56
N GLU A 164 -15.75 8.29 19.45
CA GLU A 164 -14.53 7.50 19.37
C GLU A 164 -14.68 6.12 19.99
N THR A 165 -13.92 5.19 19.44
CA THR A 165 -13.96 3.78 19.86
C THR A 165 -12.95 3.47 20.94
N ARG A 166 -13.11 2.30 21.56
CA ARG A 166 -12.06 1.65 22.36
C ARG A 166 -10.73 1.44 21.60
N LEU A 167 -10.71 1.59 20.27
CA LEU A 167 -9.54 1.47 19.41
C LEU A 167 -8.95 2.82 19.00
N TYR A 168 -9.40 3.95 19.58
CA TYR A 168 -8.91 5.30 19.24
C TYR A 168 -7.39 5.36 19.10
N VAL A 169 -6.66 4.84 20.10
CA VAL A 169 -5.19 4.92 20.13
C VAL A 169 -4.55 4.21 18.93
N SER A 170 -5.05 3.04 18.55
CA SER A 170 -4.52 2.29 17.41
C SER A 170 -5.05 2.79 16.06
N THR A 171 -6.11 3.58 16.02
CA THR A 171 -6.75 4.02 14.77
C THR A 171 -6.46 5.47 14.41
N THR A 172 -5.96 6.27 15.36
CA THR A 172 -5.63 7.70 15.15
C THR A 172 -4.17 8.05 15.45
N GLY A 173 -3.45 7.26 16.25
CA GLY A 173 -2.07 7.59 16.61
C GLY A 173 -1.09 7.34 15.48
N ASP A 174 -0.15 8.26 15.23
CA ASP A 174 0.81 8.14 14.12
C ASP A 174 1.65 6.86 14.18
N PHE A 175 2.04 6.40 15.39
CA PHE A 175 2.78 5.15 15.60
C PHE A 175 2.09 3.92 14.97
N SER A 176 0.77 3.99 14.81
CA SER A 176 -0.02 2.90 14.29
C SER A 176 0.20 2.69 12.79
N LEU A 177 0.64 3.69 12.04
CA LEU A 177 0.88 3.58 10.59
C LEU A 177 1.81 2.41 10.26
N SER A 178 3.00 2.38 10.86
CA SER A 178 3.94 1.26 10.69
C SER A 178 3.45 -0.02 11.37
N SER A 179 2.78 0.11 12.51
CA SER A 179 2.33 -1.05 13.30
C SER A 179 1.24 -1.85 12.58
N TRP A 180 0.30 -1.18 11.92
CA TRP A 180 -0.75 -1.80 11.12
C TRP A 180 -0.18 -2.52 9.91
N LEU A 181 0.82 -1.92 9.24
CA LEU A 181 1.51 -2.59 8.14
C LEU A 181 2.20 -3.87 8.62
N ALA A 182 3.00 -3.78 9.67
CA ALA A 182 3.72 -4.92 10.23
C ALA A 182 2.77 -6.02 10.71
N TRP A 183 1.68 -5.64 11.39
CA TRP A 183 0.71 -6.60 11.90
C TRP A 183 -0.09 -7.29 10.80
N ASN A 184 -0.60 -6.55 9.80
CA ASN A 184 -1.36 -7.17 8.69
C ASN A 184 -0.49 -8.07 7.80
N LEU A 185 0.78 -7.73 7.62
CA LEU A 185 1.71 -8.49 6.78
C LEU A 185 2.52 -9.52 7.57
N ASP A 186 2.32 -9.62 8.89
CA ASP A 186 3.07 -10.48 9.81
C ASP A 186 4.60 -10.27 9.75
N LEU A 187 5.05 -9.02 9.74
CA LEU A 187 6.48 -8.67 9.67
C LEU A 187 7.13 -8.71 11.06
N ARG A 188 8.36 -9.23 11.14
CA ARG A 188 9.07 -9.46 12.41
C ARG A 188 10.33 -8.60 12.59
N GLY A 189 10.61 -7.69 11.67
CA GLY A 189 11.74 -6.76 11.76
C GLY A 189 11.43 -5.45 12.49
N PRO A 190 12.41 -4.52 12.55
CA PRO A 190 12.24 -3.22 13.20
C PRO A 190 11.05 -2.48 12.60
N THR A 191 10.12 -2.04 13.45
CA THR A 191 8.88 -1.37 13.02
C THR A 191 8.77 -0.02 13.71
N MET A 192 8.76 1.06 12.93
CA MET A 192 8.70 2.41 13.47
C MET A 192 8.04 3.40 12.51
N THR A 193 7.32 4.35 13.10
CA THR A 193 6.88 5.56 12.41
C THR A 193 7.83 6.69 12.75
N ILE A 194 8.27 7.43 11.73
CA ILE A 194 9.28 8.48 11.82
C ILE A 194 8.61 9.80 11.46
N GLU A 195 8.73 10.78 12.35
CA GLU A 195 8.23 12.13 12.13
C GLU A 195 9.35 13.15 12.37
N THR A 196 9.86 13.73 11.29
CA THR A 196 10.94 14.73 11.30
C THR A 196 10.62 15.91 10.37
N GLY A 197 9.33 16.14 10.13
CA GLY A 197 8.83 17.16 9.21
C GLY A 197 8.76 16.68 7.76
N CYS A 198 8.98 17.58 6.82
CA CYS A 198 8.92 17.31 5.38
C CYS A 198 9.86 16.20 4.87
N LEU A 199 10.82 15.74 5.68
CA LEU A 199 11.77 14.69 5.31
C LEU A 199 11.46 13.30 5.86
N SER A 200 10.40 13.15 6.67
CA SER A 200 10.09 11.94 7.45
C SER A 200 10.36 10.62 6.74
N ALA A 201 9.76 10.37 5.57
CA ALA A 201 9.94 9.10 4.87
C ALA A 201 11.37 8.93 4.32
N MET A 202 12.05 10.02 3.99
CA MET A 202 13.46 9.99 3.56
C MET A 202 14.41 9.63 4.71
N ALA A 203 14.13 10.09 5.94
CA ALA A 203 14.81 9.59 7.13
C ALA A 203 14.52 8.10 7.35
N GLY A 204 13.29 7.65 7.08
CA GLY A 204 12.95 6.22 7.06
C GLY A 204 13.80 5.41 6.10
N VAL A 205 14.12 5.93 4.92
CA VAL A 205 15.07 5.27 3.99
C VAL A 205 16.47 5.19 4.59
N HIS A 206 16.93 6.26 5.25
CA HIS A 206 18.23 6.26 5.90
C HIS A 206 18.32 5.18 7.00
N GLU A 207 17.33 5.12 7.88
CA GLU A 207 17.25 4.12 8.96
C GLU A 207 17.13 2.69 8.41
N ALA A 208 16.30 2.48 7.38
CA ALA A 208 16.19 1.20 6.71
C ALA A 208 17.53 0.73 6.11
N CYS A 209 18.28 1.63 5.45
CA CYS A 209 19.62 1.31 4.95
C CYS A 209 20.56 0.89 6.09
N LEU A 210 20.54 1.59 7.22
CA LEU A 210 21.38 1.26 8.37
C LEU A 210 21.01 -0.10 8.96
N SER A 211 19.73 -0.39 9.15
CA SER A 211 19.26 -1.69 9.68
C SER A 211 19.57 -2.85 8.75
N LEU A 212 19.46 -2.67 7.42
CA LEU A 212 19.87 -3.70 6.44
C LEU A 212 21.37 -3.98 6.48
N GLN A 213 22.19 -2.93 6.64
CA GLN A 213 23.65 -3.04 6.76
C GLN A 213 24.09 -3.64 8.09
N ALA A 214 23.36 -3.34 9.17
CA ALA A 214 23.58 -3.93 10.50
C ALA A 214 23.13 -5.40 10.58
N GLY A 215 22.22 -5.82 9.69
CA GLY A 215 21.63 -7.15 9.71
C GLY A 215 20.44 -7.28 10.65
N ASP A 216 19.88 -6.16 11.12
CA ASP A 216 18.67 -6.14 11.96
C ASP A 216 17.44 -6.64 11.21
N CYS A 217 17.44 -6.47 9.87
CA CYS A 217 16.44 -7.01 8.95
C CYS A 217 17.09 -7.52 7.66
N GLU A 218 16.39 -8.40 6.95
CA GLU A 218 16.82 -8.93 5.65
C GLU A 218 16.26 -8.13 4.46
N ALA A 219 15.09 -7.51 4.65
CA ALA A 219 14.48 -6.56 3.73
C ALA A 219 13.83 -5.45 4.56
N ALA A 220 13.55 -4.31 3.94
CA ALA A 220 12.87 -3.20 4.59
C ALA A 220 11.84 -2.55 3.67
N ILE A 221 10.62 -2.41 4.17
CA ILE A 221 9.57 -1.61 3.55
C ILE A 221 9.71 -0.19 4.11
N VAL A 222 9.85 0.78 3.21
CA VAL A 222 9.80 2.20 3.57
C VAL A 222 8.59 2.82 2.90
N ALA A 223 7.71 3.38 3.70
CA ALA A 223 6.46 3.96 3.24
C ALA A 223 6.36 5.45 3.64
N GLY A 224 5.64 6.23 2.86
CA GLY A 224 5.38 7.64 3.11
C GLY A 224 3.92 7.97 2.88
N THR A 225 3.32 8.73 3.81
CA THR A 225 1.93 9.20 3.69
C THR A 225 1.82 10.67 4.07
N SER A 226 0.91 11.36 3.39
CA SER A 226 0.42 12.70 3.74
C SER A 226 -0.96 12.86 3.12
N LEU A 227 -1.99 13.04 3.96
CA LEU A 227 -3.36 13.35 3.55
C LEU A 227 -3.81 14.64 4.23
N ILE A 228 -4.64 15.43 3.56
CA ILE A 228 -5.06 16.74 4.02
C ILE A 228 -6.56 16.69 4.36
N PHE A 229 -6.89 16.64 5.64
CA PHE A 229 -8.29 16.62 6.09
C PHE A 229 -8.74 17.96 6.65
N PHE A 230 -7.81 18.79 7.16
CA PHE A 230 -8.18 20.00 7.89
C PHE A 230 -7.27 21.19 7.56
N PRO A 231 -7.77 22.44 7.58
CA PRO A 231 -7.00 23.61 7.16
C PRO A 231 -6.01 24.13 8.22
N THR A 232 -5.99 23.58 9.44
CA THR A 232 -5.17 24.09 10.56
C THR A 232 -3.71 24.24 10.16
N LEU A 233 -3.09 23.17 9.67
CA LEU A 233 -1.69 23.21 9.26
C LEU A 233 -1.49 24.23 8.14
N GLN A 234 -2.34 24.19 7.10
CA GLN A 234 -2.27 25.11 5.95
C GLN A 234 -2.31 26.58 6.37
N SER A 235 -3.22 26.97 7.26
CA SER A 235 -3.33 28.37 7.68
C SER A 235 -2.11 28.84 8.48
N HIS A 236 -1.54 27.97 9.32
CA HIS A 236 -0.37 28.30 10.13
C HIS A 236 0.91 28.39 9.31
N VAL A 237 1.16 27.44 8.41
CA VAL A 237 2.34 27.50 7.52
C VAL A 237 2.23 28.62 6.49
N GLN A 238 1.01 29.01 6.12
CA GLN A 238 0.80 30.15 5.24
C GLN A 238 1.04 31.48 5.96
N ASP A 239 0.64 31.63 7.22
CA ASP A 239 0.98 32.82 8.00
C ASP A 239 2.49 32.91 8.29
N ALA A 240 3.17 31.76 8.35
CA ALA A 240 4.63 31.68 8.36
C ALA A 240 5.29 31.99 6.98
N GLY A 241 4.50 32.24 5.93
CA GLY A 241 4.98 32.64 4.60
C GLY A 241 5.53 31.49 3.74
N ALA A 242 5.22 30.24 4.08
CA ALA A 242 5.75 29.07 3.35
C ALA A 242 4.86 28.62 2.17
N ILE A 243 3.58 29.00 2.18
CA ILE A 243 2.59 28.57 1.19
C ILE A 243 2.45 29.61 0.10
N SER A 244 2.52 29.17 -1.16
CA SER A 244 2.30 30.04 -2.32
C SER A 244 0.84 30.50 -2.35
N THR A 245 0.61 31.77 -2.65
CA THR A 245 -0.76 32.32 -2.80
C THR A 245 -1.55 31.62 -3.92
N SER A 246 -0.84 31.09 -4.91
CA SER A 246 -1.40 30.30 -5.99
C SER A 246 -1.59 28.81 -5.65
N GLY A 247 -1.11 28.32 -4.51
CA GLY A 247 -1.16 26.89 -4.17
C GLY A 247 -0.34 25.97 -5.07
N ILE A 248 0.67 26.48 -5.80
CA ILE A 248 1.55 25.70 -6.69
C ILE A 248 3.01 25.89 -6.31
N CYS A 249 3.85 24.89 -6.58
CA CYS A 249 5.30 25.00 -6.41
C CYS A 249 5.93 25.52 -7.71
N LYS A 250 6.43 26.75 -7.73
CA LYS A 250 7.10 27.34 -8.91
C LYS A 250 8.62 27.22 -8.77
N THR A 251 9.08 26.00 -8.50
CA THR A 251 10.46 25.73 -8.13
C THR A 251 11.44 26.34 -9.13
N PHE A 252 12.41 27.10 -8.63
CA PHE A 252 13.48 27.79 -9.35
C PHE A 252 13.06 29.01 -10.20
N ASP A 253 11.76 29.28 -10.34
CA ASP A 253 11.26 30.41 -11.11
C ASP A 253 11.41 31.74 -10.35
N ALA A 254 11.52 32.84 -11.07
CA ALA A 254 11.54 34.19 -10.49
C ALA A 254 10.23 34.53 -9.75
N ALA A 255 9.12 33.88 -10.09
CA ALA A 255 7.82 34.03 -9.45
C ALA A 255 7.59 33.08 -8.27
N ALA A 256 8.60 32.32 -7.83
CA ALA A 256 8.55 31.45 -6.66
C ALA A 256 8.18 32.22 -5.39
N ASP A 257 7.04 31.87 -4.78
CA ASP A 257 6.45 32.55 -3.61
C ASP A 257 6.05 31.59 -2.48
N GLY A 258 6.46 30.31 -2.56
CA GLY A 258 6.09 29.25 -1.62
C GLY A 258 5.71 27.95 -2.33
N TYR A 259 5.21 26.99 -1.55
CA TYR A 259 4.74 25.70 -2.08
C TYR A 259 3.22 25.56 -2.02
N GLY A 260 2.67 24.66 -2.84
CA GLY A 260 1.32 24.11 -2.66
C GLY A 260 1.37 22.82 -1.86
N ARG A 261 0.49 22.63 -0.86
CA ARG A 261 0.39 21.35 -0.14
C ARG A 261 -0.15 20.28 -1.06
N GLY A 262 0.37 19.06 -0.93
CA GLY A 262 -0.09 17.91 -1.69
C GLY A 262 -0.31 16.68 -0.85
N GLU A 263 -1.19 15.80 -1.31
CA GLU A 263 -1.40 14.47 -0.77
C GLU A 263 -0.51 13.46 -1.50
N ALA A 264 -0.06 12.42 -0.81
CA ALA A 264 0.63 11.29 -1.43
C ALA A 264 0.61 10.06 -0.51
N LEU A 265 0.53 8.88 -1.12
CA LEU A 265 0.93 7.62 -0.49
C LEU A 265 1.94 6.92 -1.37
N ASN A 266 3.04 6.45 -0.80
CA ASN A 266 4.09 5.78 -1.55
C ASN A 266 4.81 4.74 -0.69
N ALA A 267 5.41 3.77 -1.37
CA ALA A 267 6.20 2.73 -0.73
C ALA A 267 7.33 2.27 -1.64
N ILE A 268 8.45 1.89 -1.02
CA ILE A 268 9.57 1.20 -1.68
C ILE A 268 9.99 -0.01 -0.84
N LEU A 269 10.44 -1.07 -1.52
CA LEU A 269 11.04 -2.24 -0.90
C LEU A 269 12.55 -2.23 -1.13
N LEU A 270 13.29 -2.37 -0.03
CA LEU A 270 14.75 -2.30 0.02
C LEU A 270 15.33 -3.64 0.45
N THR A 271 16.39 -4.07 -0.22
CA THR A 271 17.23 -5.22 0.15
C THR A 271 18.70 -4.86 -0.01
N ARG A 272 19.62 -5.63 0.59
CA ARG A 272 21.04 -5.47 0.22
C ARG A 272 21.22 -5.92 -1.23
N LEU A 273 22.08 -5.23 -1.97
CA LEU A 273 22.31 -5.52 -3.38
C LEU A 273 22.77 -6.96 -3.62
N ASP A 274 23.65 -7.49 -2.77
CA ASP A 274 24.14 -8.86 -2.91
C ASP A 274 23.02 -9.89 -2.72
N ASP A 275 22.07 -9.64 -1.82
CA ASP A 275 20.91 -10.51 -1.64
C ASP A 275 19.94 -10.37 -2.82
N ALA A 276 19.69 -9.15 -3.30
CA ALA A 276 18.87 -8.92 -4.50
C ALA A 276 19.41 -9.68 -5.73
N ILE A 277 20.73 -9.68 -5.91
CA ILE A 277 21.40 -10.44 -6.99
C ILE A 277 21.26 -11.94 -6.75
N ALA A 278 21.49 -12.42 -5.52
CA ALA A 278 21.39 -13.84 -5.16
C ALA A 278 19.97 -14.38 -5.37
N ASP A 279 18.97 -13.60 -4.97
CA ASP A 279 17.55 -13.93 -5.04
C ASP A 279 16.95 -13.65 -6.43
N ARG A 280 17.73 -13.02 -7.33
CA ARG A 280 17.35 -12.61 -8.69
C ARG A 280 16.15 -11.66 -8.71
N ASP A 281 16.12 -10.75 -7.74
CA ASP A 281 15.14 -9.68 -7.66
C ASP A 281 15.29 -8.71 -8.85
N CYS A 282 14.21 -8.02 -9.18
CA CYS A 282 14.24 -6.92 -10.12
C CYS A 282 14.88 -5.69 -9.47
N ILE A 283 16.14 -5.39 -9.75
CA ILE A 283 16.81 -4.20 -9.24
C ILE A 283 16.36 -2.97 -10.05
N ARG A 284 15.58 -2.10 -9.42
CA ARG A 284 15.04 -0.86 -10.00
C ARG A 284 16.04 0.28 -9.97
N ALA A 285 16.75 0.42 -8.85
CA ALA A 285 17.84 1.36 -8.66
C ALA A 285 18.71 0.94 -7.46
N ILE A 286 19.90 1.52 -7.33
CA ILE A 286 20.82 1.23 -6.23
C ILE A 286 21.05 2.51 -5.42
N ILE A 287 20.75 2.47 -4.13
CA ILE A 287 21.14 3.47 -3.16
C ILE A 287 22.59 3.22 -2.76
N ARG A 288 23.50 4.06 -3.25
CA ARG A 288 24.93 3.96 -2.94
C ARG A 288 25.30 4.63 -1.63
N ALA A 289 24.60 5.70 -1.28
CA ALA A 289 24.75 6.34 0.01
C ALA A 289 23.45 7.04 0.44
N SER A 290 23.11 6.88 1.71
CA SER A 290 22.17 7.74 2.43
C SER A 290 22.92 8.48 3.54
N THR A 291 22.69 9.78 3.66
CA THR A 291 23.37 10.66 4.62
C THR A 291 22.34 11.61 5.24
N ILE A 292 22.43 11.80 6.55
CA ILE A 292 21.62 12.74 7.31
C ILE A 292 22.53 13.71 8.09
N ASN A 293 22.10 14.97 8.22
CA ASN A 293 22.71 15.97 9.11
C ASN A 293 21.66 16.97 9.60
N ASN A 294 22.11 18.04 10.27
CA ASN A 294 21.28 19.16 10.68
C ASN A 294 22.01 20.48 10.40
N ASP A 295 21.24 21.51 10.02
CA ASP A 295 21.73 22.86 9.73
C ASP A 295 22.29 23.59 10.96
N GLY A 296 21.98 23.11 12.17
CA GLY A 296 22.44 23.69 13.42
C GLY A 296 21.78 25.04 13.71
N ARG A 297 22.57 26.01 14.19
CA ARG A 297 22.06 27.33 14.54
C ARG A 297 21.95 28.23 13.30
N THR A 298 20.74 28.40 12.80
CA THR A 298 20.38 29.37 11.75
C THR A 298 19.59 30.55 12.35
N PRO A 299 19.32 31.64 11.60
CA PRO A 299 18.64 32.83 12.14
C PRO A 299 17.26 32.57 12.77
N HIS A 300 16.53 31.57 12.27
CA HIS A 300 15.30 31.04 12.86
C HIS A 300 15.19 29.54 12.57
N ILE A 301 14.37 28.81 13.34
CA ILE A 301 14.31 27.34 13.30
C ILE A 301 14.09 26.74 11.90
N SER A 302 13.39 27.47 11.03
CA SER A 302 13.05 27.09 9.65
C SER A 302 13.97 27.66 8.58
N ALA A 303 14.99 28.43 8.93
CA ALA A 303 15.93 28.98 7.96
C ALA A 303 16.90 27.88 7.50
N PRO A 304 17.01 27.62 6.18
CA PRO A 304 17.94 26.62 5.65
C PRO A 304 19.39 27.13 5.66
N SER A 305 20.36 26.22 5.69
CA SER A 305 21.80 26.54 5.66
C SER A 305 22.50 26.06 4.38
N VAL A 306 23.15 26.99 3.65
CA VAL A 306 23.96 26.63 2.47
C VAL A 306 25.11 25.72 2.88
N GLU A 307 25.79 26.05 3.99
CA GLU A 307 26.92 25.30 4.52
C GLU A 307 26.49 23.91 5.01
N GLY A 308 25.34 23.83 5.68
CA GLY A 308 24.77 22.57 6.17
C GLY A 308 24.44 21.60 5.01
N GLN A 309 23.80 22.12 3.97
CA GLN A 309 23.44 21.34 2.78
C GLN A 309 24.68 20.99 1.93
N GLU A 310 25.65 21.89 1.78
CA GLU A 310 26.91 21.58 1.09
C GLU A 310 27.67 20.45 1.80
N GLN A 311 27.81 20.53 3.13
CA GLN A 311 28.48 19.50 3.92
C GLN A 311 27.76 18.16 3.82
N LEU A 312 26.43 18.16 3.82
CA LEU A 312 25.62 16.97 3.62
C LEU A 312 25.94 16.27 2.29
N ILE A 313 25.92 17.03 1.20
CA ILE A 313 26.20 16.51 -0.15
C ILE A 313 27.64 15.97 -0.18
N ARG A 314 28.64 16.76 0.23
CA ARG A 314 30.06 16.32 0.22
C ARG A 314 30.28 15.07 1.07
N LYS A 315 29.66 14.99 2.25
CA LYS A 315 29.72 13.81 3.13
C LYS A 315 29.12 12.58 2.45
N SER A 316 28.03 12.73 1.70
CA SER A 316 27.42 11.64 0.95
C SER A 316 28.32 11.10 -0.16
N TYR A 317 28.93 11.99 -0.96
CA TYR A 317 29.89 11.59 -2.00
C TYR A 317 31.16 10.95 -1.42
N ALA A 318 31.67 11.47 -0.31
CA ALA A 318 32.78 10.84 0.42
C ALA A 318 32.40 9.45 0.96
N LYS A 319 31.21 9.30 1.56
CA LYS A 319 30.69 8.01 2.05
C LYS A 319 30.50 6.99 0.91
N ALA A 320 30.17 7.47 -0.29
CA ALA A 320 30.04 6.64 -1.49
C ALA A 320 31.37 6.35 -2.20
N GLU A 321 32.49 6.90 -1.70
CA GLU A 321 33.83 6.80 -2.30
C GLU A 321 33.88 7.33 -3.74
N ILE A 322 33.18 8.43 -4.02
CA ILE A 322 33.14 9.06 -5.34
C ILE A 322 33.94 10.35 -5.33
N GLU A 323 35.04 10.36 -6.06
CA GLU A 323 35.91 11.53 -6.21
C GLU A 323 35.39 12.53 -7.25
N ASP A 324 35.00 12.05 -8.44
CA ASP A 324 34.49 12.92 -9.52
C ASP A 324 32.98 13.12 -9.39
N VAL A 325 32.59 14.04 -8.50
CA VAL A 325 31.20 14.42 -8.26
C VAL A 325 30.54 14.99 -9.53
N ASP A 326 31.30 15.63 -10.41
CA ASP A 326 30.80 16.26 -11.63
C ASP A 326 30.34 15.24 -12.68
N ARG A 327 30.59 13.93 -12.50
CA ARG A 327 29.98 12.88 -13.35
C ARG A 327 28.50 12.64 -13.04
N THR A 328 27.93 13.24 -12.00
CA THR A 328 26.50 13.10 -11.69
C THR A 328 25.67 13.76 -12.78
N GLY A 329 24.69 13.01 -13.30
CA GLY A 329 23.85 13.46 -14.41
C GLY A 329 22.70 14.36 -13.97
N PHE A 330 22.10 14.07 -12.82
CA PHE A 330 20.87 14.73 -12.38
C PHE A 330 20.83 14.96 -10.87
N PHE A 331 20.22 16.06 -10.45
CA PHE A 331 19.99 16.41 -9.06
C PHE A 331 18.50 16.71 -8.85
N GLU A 332 17.81 15.82 -8.14
CA GLU A 332 16.45 16.03 -7.67
C GLU A 332 16.51 16.80 -6.34
N CYS A 333 16.24 18.09 -6.41
CA CYS A 333 16.26 18.99 -5.27
C CYS A 333 15.03 18.81 -4.37
N HIS A 334 15.14 19.26 -3.13
CA HIS A 334 13.98 19.47 -2.29
C HIS A 334 13.05 20.50 -2.94
N GLY A 335 13.58 21.64 -3.42
CA GLY A 335 12.96 22.51 -4.42
C GLY A 335 11.47 22.79 -4.20
N THR A 336 11.15 23.51 -3.12
CA THR A 336 9.76 23.82 -2.72
C THR A 336 9.16 25.00 -3.47
N GLY A 337 9.94 25.80 -4.20
CA GLY A 337 9.43 27.06 -4.75
C GLY A 337 9.40 28.17 -3.70
N THR A 338 10.11 28.00 -2.58
CA THR A 338 10.29 29.08 -1.60
C THR A 338 11.48 29.95 -1.98
N VAL A 339 11.36 31.28 -1.80
CA VAL A 339 12.42 32.22 -2.18
C VAL A 339 13.75 31.87 -1.49
N ALA A 340 13.72 31.60 -0.18
CA ALA A 340 14.92 31.27 0.57
C ALA A 340 15.41 29.83 0.26
N GLY A 341 14.51 28.85 0.28
CA GLY A 341 14.85 27.43 0.10
C GLY A 341 15.52 27.15 -1.23
N ASP A 342 14.91 27.57 -2.33
CA ASP A 342 15.44 27.31 -3.67
C ASP A 342 16.80 27.98 -3.90
N THR A 343 16.98 29.21 -3.40
CA THR A 343 18.27 29.91 -3.51
C THR A 343 19.37 29.27 -2.67
N THR A 344 19.05 28.84 -1.45
CA THR A 344 20.00 28.18 -0.55
C THR A 344 20.41 26.82 -1.10
N GLU A 345 19.45 26.04 -1.58
CA GLU A 345 19.73 24.71 -2.12
C GLU A 345 20.54 24.78 -3.41
N ALA A 346 20.15 25.63 -4.35
CA ALA A 346 20.89 25.77 -5.60
C ALA A 346 22.31 26.32 -5.37
N ALA A 347 22.51 27.21 -4.39
CA ALA A 347 23.83 27.67 -3.99
C ALA A 347 24.70 26.54 -3.40
N ALA A 348 24.12 25.67 -2.55
CA ALA A 348 24.83 24.52 -2.00
C ALA A 348 25.24 23.54 -3.11
N VAL A 349 24.34 23.27 -4.06
CA VAL A 349 24.62 22.43 -5.24
C VAL A 349 25.73 23.05 -6.10
N ALA A 350 25.66 24.35 -6.39
CA ALA A 350 26.68 25.07 -7.16
C ALA A 350 28.09 25.01 -6.54
N ARG A 351 28.19 24.99 -5.20
CA ARG A 351 29.48 24.86 -4.50
C ARG A 351 30.09 23.46 -4.66
N VAL A 352 29.26 22.43 -4.85
CA VAL A 352 29.70 21.03 -5.00
C VAL A 352 30.00 20.67 -6.46
N PHE A 353 29.08 20.98 -7.38
CA PHE A 353 29.17 20.59 -8.79
C PHE A 353 29.68 21.78 -9.62
N ARG A 354 30.98 21.77 -9.93
CA ARG A 354 31.66 22.91 -10.57
C ARG A 354 31.56 22.90 -12.10
N ARG A 355 31.21 21.76 -12.70
CA ARG A 355 31.08 21.60 -14.17
C ARG A 355 29.63 21.63 -14.66
N GLY A 356 28.69 21.97 -13.78
CA GLY A 356 27.27 22.01 -14.07
C GLY A 356 26.55 20.68 -13.96
N ILE A 357 25.25 20.78 -13.73
CA ILE A 357 24.35 19.66 -13.44
C ILE A 357 22.91 20.01 -13.81
N TYR A 358 22.12 19.01 -14.19
CA TYR A 358 20.68 19.18 -14.35
C TYR A 358 19.99 19.18 -12.99
N LEU A 359 19.14 20.16 -12.75
CA LEU A 359 18.32 20.29 -11.54
C LEU A 359 16.87 19.98 -11.84
N GLY A 360 16.19 19.33 -10.91
CA GLY A 360 14.75 19.13 -10.97
C GLY A 360 14.09 19.11 -9.61
N SER A 361 12.76 19.14 -9.62
CA SER A 361 11.92 18.88 -8.46
C SER A 361 10.61 18.25 -8.93
N ILE A 362 10.08 17.33 -8.15
CA ILE A 362 8.80 16.68 -8.37
C ILE A 362 7.61 17.52 -7.88
N LYS A 363 7.88 18.48 -6.98
CA LYS A 363 6.86 19.27 -6.29
C LYS A 363 6.04 20.17 -7.20
N PRO A 364 6.55 20.70 -8.33
CA PRO A 364 5.72 21.40 -9.31
C PRO A 364 4.60 20.53 -9.92
N ASN A 365 4.79 19.20 -10.00
CA ASN A 365 3.81 18.28 -10.58
C ASN A 365 2.73 17.84 -9.57
N PHE A 366 3.12 17.56 -8.33
CA PHE A 366 2.26 16.90 -7.32
C PHE A 366 2.13 17.67 -5.99
N GLY A 367 2.65 18.89 -5.93
CA GLY A 367 2.73 19.66 -4.70
C GLY A 367 3.80 19.14 -3.74
N HIS A 368 3.91 19.81 -2.60
CA HIS A 368 4.73 19.33 -1.51
C HIS A 368 3.91 18.37 -0.64
N SER A 369 4.11 17.07 -0.84
CA SER A 369 3.48 16.01 -0.03
C SER A 369 4.20 15.73 1.29
N GLU A 370 4.76 16.78 1.88
CA GLU A 370 5.35 16.82 3.22
C GLU A 370 6.12 15.54 3.59
N GLY A 371 5.68 14.80 4.62
CA GLY A 371 6.36 13.61 5.14
C GLY A 371 6.58 12.51 4.11
N ALA A 372 5.76 12.45 3.05
CA ALA A 372 5.85 11.48 1.95
C ALA A 372 6.74 11.95 0.77
N SER A 373 7.10 13.23 0.71
CA SER A 373 7.68 13.85 -0.50
C SER A 373 9.02 13.28 -0.95
N GLY A 374 9.83 12.78 0.00
CA GLY A 374 11.14 12.19 -0.30
C GLY A 374 11.03 10.94 -1.16
N ILE A 375 10.10 10.04 -0.84
CA ILE A 375 9.91 8.80 -1.59
C ILE A 375 9.36 9.07 -3.00
N THR A 376 8.43 10.02 -3.15
CA THR A 376 7.95 10.45 -4.48
C THR A 376 9.12 10.91 -5.35
N SER A 377 10.10 11.61 -4.76
CA SER A 377 11.33 12.06 -5.44
C SER A 377 12.24 10.88 -5.81
N LEU A 378 12.42 9.90 -4.91
CA LEU A 378 13.19 8.68 -5.20
C LEU A 378 12.57 7.85 -6.32
N ILE A 379 11.25 7.72 -6.37
CA ILE A 379 10.54 6.98 -7.42
C ILE A 379 10.70 7.71 -8.77
N LYS A 380 10.56 9.04 -8.81
CA LYS A 380 10.85 9.84 -10.03
C LYS A 380 12.25 9.55 -10.55
N VAL A 381 13.25 9.56 -9.68
CA VAL A 381 14.66 9.39 -10.06
C VAL A 381 14.96 7.96 -10.49
N ALA A 382 14.41 6.95 -9.82
CA ALA A 382 14.53 5.56 -10.26
C ALA A 382 13.93 5.36 -11.67
N LEU A 383 12.74 5.92 -11.93
CA LEU A 383 12.14 5.87 -13.27
C LEU A 383 12.95 6.64 -14.32
N ALA A 384 13.51 7.80 -13.94
CA ALA A 384 14.37 8.59 -14.83
C ALA A 384 15.64 7.84 -15.23
N LEU A 385 16.24 7.13 -14.27
CA LEU A 385 17.40 6.27 -14.43
C LEU A 385 17.08 5.06 -15.33
N GLU A 386 15.98 4.35 -15.06
CA GLU A 386 15.51 3.22 -15.86
C GLU A 386 15.28 3.59 -17.34
N ASN A 387 14.68 4.76 -17.57
CA ASN A 387 14.37 5.24 -18.92
C ASN A 387 15.52 6.03 -19.56
N LYS A 388 16.58 6.34 -18.80
CA LYS A 388 17.70 7.21 -19.20
C LYS A 388 17.20 8.56 -19.74
N ILE A 389 16.19 9.13 -19.09
CA ILE A 389 15.56 10.40 -19.46
C ILE A 389 15.33 11.20 -18.17
N ILE A 390 15.80 12.44 -18.15
CA ILE A 390 15.52 13.41 -17.09
C ILE A 390 14.14 14.04 -17.37
N PRO A 391 13.17 13.91 -16.44
CA PRO A 391 11.86 14.50 -16.61
C PRO A 391 11.87 16.03 -16.61
N PRO A 392 10.94 16.67 -17.35
CA PRO A 392 10.80 18.11 -17.36
C PRO A 392 10.29 18.66 -16.03
N ASN A 393 10.77 19.83 -15.65
CA ASN A 393 10.25 20.65 -14.56
C ASN A 393 9.13 21.56 -15.09
N VAL A 394 7.92 21.40 -14.57
CA VAL A 394 6.79 22.28 -14.86
C VAL A 394 6.90 23.58 -14.06
N HIS A 395 6.17 24.62 -14.47
CA HIS A 395 6.14 25.95 -13.83
C HIS A 395 7.47 26.74 -13.81
N PHE A 396 8.50 26.28 -14.51
CA PHE A 396 9.75 27.02 -14.71
C PHE A 396 9.73 27.77 -16.06
N ARG A 397 9.63 29.10 -16.03
CA ARG A 397 9.56 29.98 -17.21
C ARG A 397 10.67 31.04 -17.21
N THR A 398 10.84 31.71 -16.08
CA THR A 398 11.83 32.78 -15.90
C THR A 398 12.79 32.38 -14.80
N PRO A 399 14.08 32.16 -15.07
CA PRO A 399 15.05 31.78 -14.04
C PRO A 399 15.11 32.83 -12.91
N ASN A 400 15.07 32.37 -11.66
CA ASN A 400 15.24 33.25 -10.51
C ASN A 400 16.64 33.91 -10.53
N PRO A 401 16.74 35.26 -10.55
CA PRO A 401 18.01 35.96 -10.69
C PRO A 401 18.94 35.81 -9.48
N LYS A 402 18.46 35.30 -8.35
CA LYS A 402 19.26 35.02 -7.15
C LYS A 402 19.95 33.65 -7.20
N ILE A 403 19.62 32.82 -8.18
CA ILE A 403 20.21 31.49 -8.36
C ILE A 403 21.34 31.59 -9.42
N PRO A 404 22.55 31.05 -9.16
CA PRO A 404 23.69 31.18 -10.06
C PRO A 404 23.63 30.23 -11.27
N PHE A 405 22.53 30.26 -12.05
CA PHE A 405 22.34 29.34 -13.18
C PHE A 405 23.47 29.40 -14.21
N GLN A 406 23.86 30.61 -14.63
CA GLN A 406 24.90 30.82 -15.64
C GLN A 406 26.30 30.54 -15.07
N GLU A 407 26.59 31.03 -13.87
CA GLU A 407 27.91 30.94 -13.24
C GLU A 407 28.29 29.50 -12.89
N ALA A 408 27.31 28.70 -12.44
CA ALA A 408 27.51 27.31 -12.03
C ALA A 408 27.01 26.28 -13.05
N ASN A 409 26.58 26.73 -14.24
CA ASN A 409 26.02 25.88 -15.30
C ASN A 409 24.92 24.93 -14.78
N LEU A 410 23.99 25.48 -13.98
CA LEU A 410 22.82 24.75 -13.48
C LEU A 410 21.72 24.81 -14.53
N VAL A 411 21.18 23.65 -14.91
CA VAL A 411 20.19 23.56 -15.99
C VAL A 411 18.91 22.92 -15.49
N VAL A 412 17.79 23.64 -15.59
CA VAL A 412 16.46 23.09 -15.28
C VAL A 412 15.81 22.64 -16.59
N PRO A 413 15.61 21.33 -16.82
CA PRO A 413 15.04 20.84 -18.07
C PRO A 413 13.55 21.16 -18.12
N VAL A 414 13.07 21.74 -19.21
CA VAL A 414 11.62 21.99 -19.47
C VAL A 414 11.04 21.03 -20.51
N GLU A 415 11.89 20.18 -21.08
CA GLU A 415 11.58 19.12 -22.03
C GLU A 415 12.13 17.78 -21.50
N PRO A 416 11.51 16.63 -21.83
CA PRO A 416 12.12 15.33 -21.61
C PRO A 416 13.53 15.30 -22.22
N THR A 417 14.54 15.16 -21.37
CA THR A 417 15.94 15.34 -21.76
C THR A 417 16.66 14.00 -21.66
N PRO A 418 17.28 13.47 -22.74
CA PRO A 418 18.07 12.25 -22.66
C PRO A 418 19.16 12.37 -21.59
N TRP A 419 19.50 11.24 -20.95
CA TRP A 419 20.56 11.25 -19.96
C TRP A 419 21.87 11.81 -20.55
N PRO A 420 22.56 12.75 -19.89
CA PRO A 420 23.60 13.51 -20.55
C PRO A 420 24.81 12.65 -20.90
N ALA A 421 25.31 12.78 -22.13
CA ALA A 421 26.48 12.03 -22.59
C ALA A 421 27.71 12.35 -21.72
N GLY A 422 28.47 11.31 -21.35
CA GLY A 422 29.66 11.44 -20.51
C GLY A 422 29.39 11.65 -19.01
N LYS A 423 28.11 11.71 -18.59
CA LYS A 423 27.71 11.61 -17.18
C LYS A 423 27.38 10.15 -16.84
N ASP A 424 27.61 9.78 -15.59
CA ASP A 424 27.16 8.50 -15.05
C ASP A 424 25.65 8.52 -14.89
N GLU A 425 25.00 7.35 -14.98
CA GLU A 425 23.60 7.13 -14.59
C GLU A 425 23.47 7.18 -13.06
N ARG A 426 23.80 8.36 -12.52
CA ARG A 426 23.89 8.70 -11.12
C ARG A 426 23.10 9.97 -10.87
N ALA A 427 22.26 9.91 -9.85
CA ALA A 427 21.46 11.03 -9.40
C ALA A 427 21.60 11.26 -7.89
N SER A 428 21.46 12.52 -7.51
CA SER A 428 21.38 12.97 -6.13
C SER A 428 19.96 13.39 -5.81
N VAL A 429 19.47 13.07 -4.61
CA VAL A 429 18.13 13.43 -4.14
C VAL A 429 18.22 14.08 -2.76
N ASN A 430 17.77 15.32 -2.66
CA ASN A 430 17.67 16.04 -1.40
C ASN A 430 16.23 16.01 -0.86
N ASN A 431 16.10 15.89 0.46
CA ASN A 431 14.86 16.22 1.13
C ASN A 431 15.15 16.85 2.50
N PHE A 432 14.54 18.01 2.75
CA PHE A 432 14.83 18.84 3.92
C PHE A 432 13.60 19.04 4.78
N GLY A 433 13.83 19.15 6.09
CA GLY A 433 12.78 19.27 7.10
C GLY A 433 12.75 20.69 7.64
N LEU A 434 11.57 21.14 8.04
CA LEU A 434 11.37 22.48 8.59
C LEU A 434 12.22 22.73 9.86
N GLY A 435 12.62 21.69 10.59
CA GLY A 435 13.49 21.79 11.78
C GLY A 435 15.00 21.82 11.49
N GLY A 436 15.41 21.97 10.23
CA GLY A 436 16.81 22.04 9.81
C GLY A 436 17.50 20.68 9.64
N THR A 437 16.82 19.56 9.91
CA THR A 437 17.35 18.23 9.55
C THR A 437 17.32 18.08 8.03
N ASN A 438 18.35 17.46 7.47
CA ASN A 438 18.47 17.26 6.03
C ASN A 438 18.86 15.82 5.71
N VAL A 439 18.29 15.27 4.64
CA VAL A 439 18.68 13.97 4.11
C VAL A 439 19.09 14.10 2.64
N HIS A 440 20.20 13.43 2.31
CA HIS A 440 20.68 13.25 0.94
C HIS A 440 20.80 11.77 0.62
N ILE A 441 20.20 11.35 -0.49
CA ILE A 441 20.32 10.00 -1.03
C ILE A 441 20.92 10.06 -2.42
N MET A 442 21.89 9.19 -2.65
CA MET A 442 22.54 9.03 -3.94
C MET A 442 22.11 7.71 -4.57
N GLN A 443 21.54 7.80 -5.77
CA GLN A 443 21.07 6.67 -6.55
C GLN A 443 21.92 6.44 -7.80
N PHE A 444 22.03 5.18 -8.18
CA PHE A 444 22.65 4.72 -9.42
C PHE A 444 21.72 3.77 -10.16
N PHE A 445 21.79 3.78 -11.48
CA PHE A 445 21.31 2.67 -12.29
C PHE A 445 22.48 1.77 -12.64
N GLU A 446 22.37 0.51 -12.28
CA GLU A 446 23.28 -0.52 -12.78
C GLU A 446 22.42 -1.58 -13.45
N ALA A 447 22.38 -1.54 -14.78
CA ALA A 447 21.65 -2.51 -15.58
C ALA A 447 22.36 -3.87 -15.48
N GLN A 448 22.05 -4.66 -14.45
CA GLN A 448 22.58 -6.01 -14.32
C GLN A 448 21.77 -6.99 -15.17
N GLY A 449 21.80 -6.87 -16.50
CA GLY A 449 21.31 -7.90 -17.44
C GLY A 449 19.82 -8.32 -17.35
N PHE A 450 19.05 -7.85 -16.36
CA PHE A 450 17.64 -8.12 -16.19
C PHE A 450 16.85 -7.11 -17.02
N LYS A 451 16.15 -7.61 -18.04
CA LYS A 451 15.25 -6.79 -18.84
C LYS A 451 14.01 -6.49 -17.98
N LEU A 452 13.86 -5.24 -17.53
CA LEU A 452 12.61 -4.76 -16.96
C LEU A 452 11.49 -5.04 -17.97
N LEU A 453 10.58 -5.96 -17.61
CA LEU A 453 9.38 -6.21 -18.41
C LEU A 453 8.46 -5.01 -18.19
N ARG A 454 8.23 -4.21 -19.23
CA ARG A 454 7.22 -3.15 -19.15
C ARG A 454 5.85 -3.81 -19.03
N GLU A 455 4.87 -3.11 -18.45
CA GLU A 455 3.48 -3.58 -18.37
C GLU A 455 2.97 -4.08 -19.72
N HIS A 456 3.32 -3.38 -20.81
CA HIS A 456 3.05 -3.82 -22.18
C HIS A 456 3.75 -5.13 -22.58
N ASP A 457 4.99 -5.36 -22.13
CA ASP A 457 5.73 -6.59 -22.40
C ASP A 457 5.17 -7.77 -21.60
N VAL A 458 4.67 -7.53 -20.38
CA VAL A 458 3.91 -8.50 -19.57
C VAL A 458 2.56 -8.81 -20.20
N ILE A 459 1.82 -7.78 -20.64
CA ILE A 459 0.55 -7.94 -21.35
C ILE A 459 0.76 -8.68 -22.67
N LEU A 460 1.83 -8.40 -23.42
CA LEU A 460 2.19 -9.13 -24.64
C LEU A 460 2.60 -10.58 -24.36
N GLY A 461 3.34 -10.82 -23.27
CA GLY A 461 3.69 -12.17 -22.81
C GLY A 461 2.47 -12.97 -22.37
N LEU A 462 1.55 -12.35 -21.64
CA LEU A 462 0.26 -12.94 -21.27
C LEU A 462 -0.60 -13.15 -22.52
N ARG A 463 -0.67 -12.18 -23.45
CA ARG A 463 -1.41 -12.31 -24.72
C ARG A 463 -0.83 -13.35 -25.66
N SER A 464 0.48 -13.62 -25.61
CA SER A 464 1.10 -14.68 -26.42
C SER A 464 0.91 -16.08 -25.81
N GLN A 465 0.65 -16.15 -24.49
CA GLN A 465 0.31 -17.36 -23.75
C GLN A 465 -1.21 -17.63 -23.73
N LEU A 466 -2.04 -16.59 -23.88
CA LEU A 466 -3.48 -16.70 -24.02
C LEU A 466 -3.82 -17.07 -25.47
N GLN A 467 -4.40 -18.25 -25.69
CA GLN A 467 -5.04 -18.55 -26.99
C GLN A 467 -6.14 -17.50 -27.25
N PRO A 468 -6.32 -17.06 -28.52
CA PRO A 468 -7.33 -16.06 -28.84
C PRO A 468 -8.72 -16.65 -28.57
N CYS A 469 -9.34 -16.24 -27.47
CA CYS A 469 -10.79 -16.30 -27.37
C CYS A 469 -11.33 -15.32 -28.42
N THR A 470 -12.01 -15.86 -29.43
CA THR A 470 -12.84 -15.08 -30.35
C THR A 470 -13.77 -14.21 -29.54
N MET A 471 -13.49 -12.90 -29.50
CA MET A 471 -14.43 -11.92 -29.01
C MET A 471 -15.66 -11.96 -29.90
N SER A 472 -16.78 -12.45 -29.36
CA SER A 472 -18.09 -12.04 -29.86
C SER A 472 -18.25 -10.54 -29.64
N GLN A 473 -18.91 -9.89 -30.60
CA GLN A 473 -19.09 -8.44 -30.72
C GLN A 473 -19.47 -7.75 -29.40
N PRO A 474 -19.12 -6.46 -29.22
CA PRO A 474 -19.46 -5.73 -28.01
C PRO A 474 -20.99 -5.71 -27.85
N SER A 475 -21.47 -6.38 -26.80
CA SER A 475 -22.84 -6.20 -26.36
C SER A 475 -23.01 -4.74 -25.97
N GLN A 476 -24.04 -4.12 -26.55
CA GLN A 476 -24.44 -2.76 -26.22
C GLN A 476 -24.51 -2.60 -24.70
N SER A 477 -23.94 -1.48 -24.23
CA SER A 477 -24.01 -0.95 -22.86
C SER A 477 -25.17 -1.53 -22.03
N MET A 478 -24.83 -2.34 -21.01
CA MET A 478 -25.78 -2.75 -19.95
C MET A 478 -25.61 -1.89 -18.69
N VAL A 479 -25.52 -0.57 -18.84
CA VAL A 479 -25.75 0.33 -17.71
C VAL A 479 -26.91 1.24 -18.06
N ALA A 480 -28.08 0.86 -17.56
CA ALA A 480 -29.26 1.70 -17.67
C ALA A 480 -29.00 3.01 -16.89
N ARG A 481 -29.27 4.14 -17.56
CA ARG A 481 -29.10 5.55 -17.12
C ARG A 481 -29.77 5.93 -15.77
N HIS A 482 -30.32 4.99 -15.01
CA HIS A 482 -30.93 5.22 -13.69
C HIS A 482 -30.02 4.81 -12.51
N GLN A 483 -28.86 4.18 -12.73
CA GLN A 483 -27.91 3.83 -11.66
C GLN A 483 -26.90 4.93 -11.31
N LEU A 484 -27.02 6.11 -11.91
CA LEU A 484 -26.06 7.22 -11.75
C LEU A 484 -26.63 8.45 -11.03
N LEU A 485 -27.81 8.36 -10.43
CA LEU A 485 -28.34 9.46 -9.61
C LEU A 485 -28.77 8.97 -8.22
N VAL A 486 -28.23 9.69 -7.24
CA VAL A 486 -28.61 9.77 -5.83
C VAL A 486 -28.15 8.60 -4.94
N GLY A 487 -26.96 8.75 -4.37
CA GLY A 487 -26.72 8.23 -3.03
C GLY A 487 -27.77 8.82 -2.08
N LEU A 488 -28.74 8.01 -1.68
CA LEU A 488 -29.37 7.95 -0.36
C LEU A 488 -30.52 6.93 -0.34
N MET A 489 -30.39 6.02 0.64
CA MET A 489 -31.42 5.23 1.32
C MET A 489 -32.00 4.00 0.60
N SER A 490 -31.53 2.84 1.07
CA SER A 490 -32.38 1.65 1.24
C SER A 490 -33.65 2.01 2.01
N PRO A 491 -34.86 1.68 1.52
CA PRO A 491 -36.02 1.64 2.37
C PRO A 491 -36.07 0.27 3.05
N LYS A 492 -35.77 0.30 4.35
CA LYS A 492 -36.14 -0.67 5.40
C LYS A 492 -35.18 -1.83 5.72
N LYS A 493 -34.76 -1.74 7.00
CA LYS A 493 -34.44 -2.76 8.02
C LYS A 493 -33.10 -3.51 7.94
N SER A 494 -32.22 -3.05 8.83
CA SER A 494 -31.23 -3.79 9.63
C SER A 494 -30.26 -4.72 8.90
N LEU A 495 -29.03 -4.24 8.69
CA LEU A 495 -27.83 -5.08 8.58
C LEU A 495 -27.11 -5.23 9.95
N GLU A 496 -27.81 -4.94 11.05
CA GLU A 496 -27.44 -5.39 12.39
C GLU A 496 -28.19 -6.68 12.72
N ASN A 497 -27.74 -7.82 12.20
CA ASN A 497 -28.22 -9.10 12.69
C ASN A 497 -27.04 -10.07 12.82
N HIS A 498 -26.50 -10.17 14.04
CA HIS A 498 -25.62 -11.30 14.44
C HIS A 498 -26.33 -12.68 14.32
N ASN A 499 -27.62 -12.69 13.95
CA ASN A 499 -28.43 -13.86 13.66
C ASN A 499 -28.62 -14.13 12.16
N ASP A 500 -27.87 -13.46 11.27
CA ASP A 500 -27.92 -13.80 9.84
C ASP A 500 -27.26 -15.18 9.61
N PRO A 501 -28.02 -16.18 9.15
CA PRO A 501 -27.59 -17.58 9.08
C PRO A 501 -26.32 -17.77 8.22
N ARG A 502 -26.07 -16.88 7.26
CA ARG A 502 -24.92 -16.95 6.35
C ARG A 502 -23.57 -16.82 7.07
N PHE A 503 -23.53 -16.17 8.23
CA PHE A 503 -22.30 -15.96 9.00
C PHE A 503 -22.01 -17.06 10.04
N HIS A 504 -22.95 -17.98 10.29
CA HIS A 504 -22.81 -19.13 11.22
C HIS A 504 -22.25 -20.40 10.54
N ILE A 505 -22.21 -20.42 9.21
CA ILE A 505 -21.77 -21.57 8.39
C ILE A 505 -20.30 -21.93 8.67
N LEU A 506 -19.44 -20.94 8.89
CA LEU A 506 -18.01 -21.13 9.12
C LEU A 506 -17.69 -21.81 10.47
N SER A 507 -18.50 -21.63 11.53
CA SER A 507 -18.25 -22.30 12.81
C SER A 507 -18.91 -23.68 12.89
N ASN A 508 -20.09 -23.87 12.31
CA ASN A 508 -20.91 -25.07 12.56
C ASN A 508 -20.62 -26.23 11.60
N MET A 509 -19.95 -25.98 10.47
CA MET A 509 -19.62 -27.00 9.46
C MET A 509 -18.21 -27.58 9.61
N HIS A 510 -17.37 -26.97 10.46
CA HIS A 510 -15.96 -27.36 10.68
C HIS A 510 -15.64 -27.86 12.10
N THR A 511 -16.60 -27.88 13.04
CA THR A 511 -16.35 -28.38 14.40
C THR A 511 -16.66 -29.87 14.52
N ASP A 512 -15.64 -30.66 14.84
CA ASP A 512 -15.73 -32.07 15.27
C ASP A 512 -15.77 -32.21 16.82
N ASP A 513 -16.11 -31.18 17.60
CA ASP A 513 -15.88 -31.17 19.06
C ASP A 513 -17.14 -31.02 19.95
N ASP A 514 -17.22 -31.91 20.95
CA ASP A 514 -18.27 -32.13 21.96
C ASP A 514 -18.46 -30.94 22.93
N GLY A 515 -19.14 -29.88 22.49
CA GLY A 515 -19.65 -28.83 23.38
C GLY A 515 -20.96 -29.26 24.07
N PRO A 516 -21.17 -29.00 25.39
CA PRO A 516 -22.22 -29.63 26.18
C PRO A 516 -23.66 -29.11 25.94
N ASN A 517 -23.95 -28.50 24.78
CA ASN A 517 -25.29 -28.03 24.41
C ASN A 517 -25.63 -28.05 22.91
N HIS A 518 -24.84 -28.74 22.07
CA HIS A 518 -25.23 -29.05 20.68
C HIS A 518 -25.22 -30.57 20.51
N GLY A 519 -26.39 -31.15 20.24
CA GLY A 519 -26.69 -32.56 20.49
C GLY A 519 -25.78 -33.57 19.79
N GLN A 520 -25.32 -34.56 20.56
CA GLN A 520 -24.66 -35.80 20.14
C GLN A 520 -25.56 -36.74 19.28
N LEU A 521 -26.50 -36.20 18.49
CA LEU A 521 -27.47 -36.95 17.68
C LEU A 521 -27.21 -36.87 16.16
N ASP A 522 -26.27 -36.05 15.69
CA ASP A 522 -26.23 -35.63 14.27
C ASP A 522 -25.52 -36.63 13.33
N ASP A 523 -24.39 -37.21 13.73
CA ASP A 523 -23.59 -38.05 12.82
C ASP A 523 -24.10 -39.50 12.71
N ALA A 524 -24.71 -40.03 13.77
CA ALA A 524 -25.30 -41.37 13.75
C ALA A 524 -26.53 -41.45 12.84
N GLY A 525 -27.33 -40.38 12.77
CA GLY A 525 -28.54 -40.30 11.96
C GLY A 525 -28.26 -40.28 10.45
N ILE A 526 -27.25 -39.52 10.00
CA ILE A 526 -26.86 -39.49 8.58
C ILE A 526 -26.26 -40.82 8.14
N ASN A 527 -25.40 -41.42 8.96
CA ASN A 527 -24.83 -42.73 8.64
C ASN A 527 -25.92 -43.83 8.59
N GLN A 528 -26.90 -43.80 9.50
CA GLN A 528 -28.04 -44.72 9.45
C GLN A 528 -28.95 -44.47 8.25
N PHE A 529 -29.19 -43.20 7.89
CA PHE A 529 -29.95 -42.82 6.69
C PHE A 529 -29.28 -43.35 5.40
N LEU A 530 -27.96 -43.22 5.28
CA LEU A 530 -27.21 -43.76 4.15
C LEU A 530 -27.24 -45.29 4.13
N LEU A 531 -27.05 -45.97 5.28
CA LEU A 531 -27.13 -47.44 5.36
C LEU A 531 -28.54 -47.98 5.01
N GLN A 532 -29.59 -47.26 5.40
CA GLN A 532 -30.98 -47.63 5.04
C GLN A 532 -31.28 -47.36 3.56
N GLY A 533 -30.80 -46.24 3.01
CA GLY A 533 -30.92 -45.93 1.58
C GLY A 533 -30.12 -46.91 0.71
N ASP A 534 -28.96 -47.37 1.18
CA ASP A 534 -28.15 -48.38 0.51
C ASP A 534 -28.82 -49.77 0.53
N ALA A 535 -29.57 -50.10 1.59
CA ALA A 535 -30.27 -51.37 1.74
C ALA A 535 -31.62 -51.43 0.98
N ASP A 536 -32.35 -50.32 0.92
CA ASP A 536 -33.59 -50.17 0.15
C ASP A 536 -33.65 -48.78 -0.53
N PRO A 537 -33.21 -48.69 -1.81
CA PRO A 537 -33.14 -47.43 -2.53
C PRO A 537 -34.50 -46.73 -2.73
N SER A 538 -35.62 -47.45 -2.62
CA SER A 538 -36.96 -46.86 -2.74
C SER A 538 -37.27 -45.86 -1.61
N LEU A 539 -36.55 -45.95 -0.48
CA LEU A 539 -36.66 -45.02 0.63
C LEU A 539 -36.16 -43.61 0.28
N LEU A 540 -35.20 -43.49 -0.65
CA LEU A 540 -34.72 -42.19 -1.13
C LEU A 540 -35.75 -41.45 -1.99
N GLU A 541 -36.83 -42.13 -2.43
CA GLU A 541 -37.94 -41.54 -3.19
C GLU A 541 -39.05 -40.97 -2.31
N GLN A 542 -39.05 -41.31 -1.03
CA GLN A 542 -40.06 -40.83 -0.09
C GLN A 542 -39.83 -39.36 0.28
N PRO A 543 -40.88 -38.55 0.44
CA PRO A 543 -40.75 -37.16 0.89
C PRO A 543 -40.01 -37.02 2.23
N SER A 544 -40.09 -38.04 3.09
CA SER A 544 -39.39 -38.10 4.38
C SER A 544 -37.87 -38.01 4.25
N ALA A 545 -37.28 -38.49 3.15
CA ALA A 545 -35.84 -38.41 2.90
C ALA A 545 -35.38 -36.97 2.60
N GLU A 546 -36.18 -36.23 1.84
CA GLU A 546 -35.95 -34.80 1.56
C GLU A 546 -36.05 -33.98 2.84
N GLU A 547 -37.11 -34.22 3.62
CA GLU A 547 -37.34 -33.50 4.88
C GLU A 547 -36.22 -33.75 5.89
N PHE A 548 -35.72 -34.99 5.98
CA PHE A 548 -34.58 -35.34 6.84
C PHE A 548 -33.32 -34.53 6.47
N LEU A 549 -32.93 -34.49 5.20
CA LEU A 549 -31.74 -33.75 4.76
C LEU A 549 -31.90 -32.23 4.92
N ILE A 550 -33.10 -31.69 4.70
CA ILE A 550 -33.38 -30.26 4.91
C ILE A 550 -33.21 -29.89 6.39
N VAL A 551 -33.70 -30.74 7.30
CA VAL A 551 -33.53 -30.49 8.74
C VAL A 551 -32.06 -30.52 9.12
N GLN A 552 -31.30 -31.50 8.62
CA GLN A 552 -29.87 -31.66 8.90
C GLN A 552 -29.01 -30.52 8.33
N LEU A 553 -29.32 -30.05 7.12
CA LEU A 553 -28.60 -28.93 6.50
C LEU A 553 -29.02 -27.59 7.10
N GLY A 554 -30.33 -27.39 7.28
CA GLY A 554 -30.91 -26.15 7.78
C GLY A 554 -30.54 -25.85 9.24
N SER A 555 -30.46 -26.89 10.09
CA SER A 555 -30.05 -26.75 11.49
C SER A 555 -28.58 -26.33 11.66
N LYS A 556 -27.72 -26.67 10.70
CA LYS A 556 -26.31 -26.24 10.68
C LYS A 556 -26.13 -24.82 10.18
N MET A 557 -26.98 -24.40 9.22
CA MET A 557 -26.92 -23.06 8.62
C MET A 557 -27.60 -21.99 9.48
N SER A 558 -28.55 -22.35 10.35
CA SER A 558 -29.31 -21.38 11.14
C SER A 558 -29.59 -21.90 12.56
N PRO A 559 -29.53 -21.06 13.61
CA PRO A 559 -29.92 -21.44 14.97
C PRO A 559 -31.44 -21.67 15.14
N THR A 560 -32.20 -21.69 14.05
CA THR A 560 -33.63 -21.99 14.04
C THR A 560 -33.85 -23.43 14.51
N LYS A 561 -34.76 -23.63 15.49
CA LYS A 561 -35.08 -24.97 15.99
C LYS A 561 -35.53 -25.89 14.84
N ALA A 562 -35.07 -27.14 14.87
CA ALA A 562 -35.33 -28.17 13.87
C ALA A 562 -36.82 -28.38 13.51
N ASP A 563 -37.73 -27.92 14.38
CA ASP A 563 -39.17 -28.10 14.24
C ASP A 563 -39.84 -27.17 13.20
N ASN A 564 -39.13 -26.16 12.67
CA ASN A 564 -39.69 -25.23 11.66
C ASN A 564 -39.19 -25.51 10.24
N LEU A 565 -39.70 -26.60 9.66
CA LEU A 565 -39.29 -27.11 8.35
C LEU A 565 -39.49 -26.11 7.20
N VAL A 566 -40.54 -25.29 7.25
CA VAL A 566 -40.85 -24.29 6.21
C VAL A 566 -39.79 -23.19 6.15
N ALA A 567 -39.31 -22.75 7.32
CA ALA A 567 -38.24 -21.77 7.39
C ALA A 567 -36.90 -22.34 6.89
N LEU A 568 -36.59 -23.59 7.23
CA LEU A 568 -35.35 -24.25 6.79
C LEU A 568 -35.31 -24.47 5.28
N LYS A 569 -36.45 -24.81 4.66
CA LYS A 569 -36.56 -24.99 3.19
C LYS A 569 -36.12 -23.76 2.41
N GLN A 570 -36.49 -22.57 2.89
CA GLN A 570 -36.30 -21.31 2.18
C GLN A 570 -34.98 -20.60 2.51
N LEU A 571 -34.09 -21.22 3.28
CA LEU A 571 -32.80 -20.64 3.60
C LEU A 571 -31.96 -20.48 2.31
N PRO A 572 -31.51 -19.26 1.96
CA PRO A 572 -30.81 -19.01 0.71
C PRO A 572 -29.37 -19.54 0.75
N ILE A 573 -28.89 -20.03 -0.41
CA ILE A 573 -27.51 -20.45 -0.63
C ILE A 573 -26.86 -19.46 -1.59
N ASP A 574 -25.84 -18.74 -1.12
CA ASP A 574 -25.00 -17.89 -1.95
C ASP A 574 -23.65 -18.55 -2.29
N SER A 575 -22.81 -17.86 -3.06
CA SER A 575 -21.54 -18.40 -3.53
C SER A 575 -20.57 -18.76 -2.39
N LEU A 576 -20.71 -18.17 -1.20
CA LEU A 576 -19.87 -18.49 -0.04
C LEU A 576 -20.40 -19.74 0.67
N ALA A 577 -21.71 -19.83 0.91
CA ALA A 577 -22.36 -21.02 1.46
C ALA A 577 -22.17 -22.26 0.56
N ALA A 578 -22.18 -22.05 -0.76
CA ALA A 578 -22.06 -23.11 -1.75
C ALA A 578 -20.74 -23.90 -1.68
N VAL A 579 -19.63 -23.24 -1.35
CA VAL A 579 -18.30 -23.90 -1.23
C VAL A 579 -18.27 -24.84 -0.02
N GLU A 580 -18.84 -24.40 1.11
CA GLU A 580 -18.88 -25.19 2.34
C GLU A 580 -19.88 -26.34 2.27
N MET A 581 -21.07 -26.10 1.69
CA MET A 581 -22.09 -27.12 1.47
C MET A 581 -21.60 -28.23 0.54
N ARG A 582 -20.81 -27.86 -0.49
CA ARG A 582 -20.09 -28.84 -1.32
C ARG A 582 -19.11 -29.68 -0.48
N ALA A 583 -18.28 -29.04 0.32
CA ALA A 583 -17.27 -29.75 1.13
C ALA A 583 -17.91 -30.70 2.14
N TRP A 584 -19.06 -30.32 2.72
CA TRP A 584 -19.84 -31.16 3.63
C TRP A 584 -20.49 -32.34 2.90
N ALA A 585 -21.17 -32.12 1.77
CA ALA A 585 -21.82 -33.18 1.00
C ALA A 585 -20.82 -34.20 0.47
N ARG A 586 -19.63 -33.75 0.04
CA ARG A 586 -18.55 -34.65 -0.38
C ARG A 586 -18.02 -35.49 0.78
N ARG A 587 -17.85 -34.90 1.98
CA ARG A 587 -17.32 -35.60 3.16
C ARG A 587 -18.33 -36.55 3.81
N ARG A 588 -19.60 -36.17 3.89
CA ARG A 588 -20.62 -36.87 4.69
C ARG A 588 -21.59 -37.71 3.87
N LEU A 589 -21.91 -37.32 2.64
CA LEU A 589 -22.81 -38.06 1.74
C LEU A 589 -22.05 -38.76 0.60
N GLY A 590 -20.76 -38.45 0.41
CA GLY A 590 -19.98 -38.97 -0.72
C GLY A 590 -20.45 -38.43 -2.08
N VAL A 591 -21.10 -37.26 -2.10
CA VAL A 591 -21.63 -36.61 -3.30
C VAL A 591 -20.67 -35.50 -3.76
N ASP A 592 -20.16 -35.57 -4.99
CA ASP A 592 -19.33 -34.51 -5.58
C ASP A 592 -20.15 -33.69 -6.58
N ALA A 593 -20.40 -32.42 -6.24
CA ALA A 593 -21.09 -31.44 -7.07
C ALA A 593 -20.25 -30.15 -7.12
N SER A 594 -20.26 -29.41 -8.23
CA SER A 594 -19.48 -28.17 -8.36
C SER A 594 -20.09 -27.01 -7.55
N PRO A 595 -19.29 -26.02 -7.08
CA PRO A 595 -19.83 -24.87 -6.34
C PRO A 595 -20.87 -24.07 -7.12
N ALA A 596 -20.79 -24.07 -8.46
CA ALA A 596 -21.77 -23.42 -9.33
C ALA A 596 -23.12 -24.16 -9.33
N GLU A 597 -23.12 -25.50 -9.34
CA GLU A 597 -24.33 -26.31 -9.22
C GLU A 597 -24.98 -26.17 -7.83
N VAL A 598 -24.16 -26.05 -6.78
CA VAL A 598 -24.66 -25.80 -5.42
C VAL A 598 -25.25 -24.40 -5.29
N ALA A 599 -24.62 -23.38 -5.87
CA ALA A 599 -25.13 -22.00 -5.86
C ALA A 599 -26.42 -21.86 -6.69
N ALA A 600 -26.49 -22.56 -7.84
CA ALA A 600 -27.70 -22.60 -8.67
C ALA A 600 -28.89 -23.31 -8.01
N ALA A 601 -28.66 -24.02 -6.90
CA ALA A 601 -29.75 -24.59 -6.11
C ALA A 601 -30.55 -23.53 -5.34
N GLU A 602 -29.98 -22.33 -5.16
CA GLU A 602 -30.53 -21.10 -4.55
C GLU A 602 -31.00 -21.22 -3.09
N THR A 603 -31.42 -22.40 -2.64
CA THR A 603 -31.98 -22.67 -1.31
C THR A 603 -31.54 -24.01 -0.75
N VAL A 604 -31.61 -24.18 0.58
CA VAL A 604 -31.31 -25.46 1.27
C VAL A 604 -32.16 -26.62 0.75
N GLN A 605 -33.45 -26.38 0.46
CA GLN A 605 -34.30 -27.38 -0.18
C GLN A 605 -33.78 -27.77 -1.57
N GLY A 606 -33.41 -26.77 -2.38
CA GLY A 606 -32.83 -27.00 -3.70
C GLY A 606 -31.59 -27.88 -3.63
N PHE A 607 -30.72 -27.64 -2.64
CA PHE A 607 -29.51 -28.42 -2.47
C PHE A 607 -29.78 -29.83 -1.92
N ALA A 608 -30.72 -30.00 -0.98
CA ALA A 608 -31.13 -31.33 -0.49
C ALA A 608 -31.64 -32.21 -1.64
N LEU A 609 -32.44 -31.62 -2.55
CA LEU A 609 -32.90 -32.30 -3.76
C LEU A 609 -31.76 -32.64 -4.72
N LEU A 610 -30.78 -31.76 -4.87
CA LEU A 610 -29.58 -32.02 -5.67
C LEU A 610 -28.79 -33.21 -5.08
N ALA A 611 -28.61 -33.25 -3.76
CA ALA A 611 -27.91 -34.33 -3.07
C ALA A 611 -28.65 -35.68 -3.19
N ILE A 612 -29.99 -35.70 -3.03
CA ILE A 612 -30.79 -36.92 -3.22
C ILE A 612 -30.69 -37.43 -4.66
N ARG A 613 -30.75 -36.54 -5.65
CA ARG A 613 -30.58 -36.92 -7.06
C ARG A 613 -29.21 -37.56 -7.31
N ALA A 614 -28.15 -37.02 -6.72
CA ALA A 614 -26.81 -37.58 -6.84
C ALA A 614 -26.67 -38.95 -6.14
N LEU A 615 -27.26 -39.11 -4.95
CA LEU A 615 -27.28 -40.41 -4.24
C LEU A 615 -28.04 -41.48 -5.04
N ARG A 616 -29.18 -41.14 -5.65
CA ARG A 616 -29.92 -42.06 -6.54
C ARG A 616 -29.10 -42.45 -7.77
N ALA A 617 -28.44 -41.48 -8.40
CA ALA A 617 -27.59 -41.74 -9.56
C ALA A 617 -26.44 -42.70 -9.23
N ARG A 618 -25.90 -42.63 -8.01
CA ARG A 618 -24.88 -43.56 -7.52
C ARG A 618 -25.40 -45.00 -7.41
N HIS A 619 -26.64 -45.23 -6.99
CA HIS A 619 -27.22 -46.58 -6.91
C HIS A 619 -27.53 -47.19 -8.28
N ASN A 620 -28.09 -46.41 -9.20
CA ASN A 620 -28.38 -46.89 -10.55
C ASN A 620 -27.10 -47.30 -11.31
N GLN A 621 -25.97 -46.65 -11.02
CA GLN A 621 -24.66 -47.03 -11.57
C GLN A 621 -24.10 -48.34 -10.97
N ILE A 622 -24.44 -48.67 -9.72
CA ILE A 622 -24.01 -49.91 -9.06
C ILE A 622 -24.80 -51.11 -9.59
N THR A 623 -26.12 -50.96 -9.82
CA THR A 623 -26.99 -52.02 -10.39
C THR A 623 -26.71 -52.35 -11.86
N ASP A 624 -26.15 -51.42 -12.65
CA ASP A 624 -25.71 -51.68 -14.04
C ASP A 624 -24.33 -52.35 -14.12
N SER A 625 -23.64 -52.54 -12.98
CA SER A 625 -22.29 -53.12 -12.90
C SER A 625 -22.22 -54.47 -12.16
N SER A 626 -23.37 -55.06 -11.81
CA SER A 626 -23.53 -56.36 -11.14
C SER A 626 -24.19 -57.42 -12.02
#